data_AF-A0A952V409-F1
#
_entry.id   AF-A0A952V409-F1
#
_cell.length_a   1.000
_cell.length_b   1.000
_cell.length_c   1.000
_cell.angle_alpha   90.00
_cell.angle_beta   90.00
_cell.angle_gamma   90.00
#
_symmetry.space_group_name_H-M   'P 1'
#
loop_
_entity.id
_entity.type
_entity.pdbx_description
1 polymer ?
#
loop_
_entity_poly.entity_id
_entity_poly.type
_entity_poly.pdbx_seq_one_letter_code
_entity_poly.pdbx_strand_id
1 'polypeptide(L)'
;MKRRLLCVLAGVLVFVLAACGGDRKDARSPESAGASSPAPAETDDDSRPDSATAAPEPPPPPPSPAPTTPEAEAVGDVLRAYTSLEASTEQLRLAGSDCLAACRALASMDRAAGHLCGMVHEEGRCTQAKETVYSARARVKKTCGSCPDTSVDPKDPVPFKR
;
A
#
# COMPACT_ATOMS: atom_id res chain seq x y z
N MET A 1 -24.08 0.76 -40.38
CA MET A 1 -22.75 0.13 -40.18
C MET A 1 -22.16 0.35 -38.78
N LYS A 2 -22.30 1.54 -38.16
CA LYS A 2 -21.77 1.85 -36.80
C LYS A 2 -22.27 0.93 -35.67
N ARG A 3 -23.53 0.45 -35.72
CA ARG A 3 -24.09 -0.48 -34.72
C ARG A 3 -23.44 -1.88 -34.73
N ARG A 4 -22.89 -2.31 -35.87
CA ARG A 4 -22.18 -3.61 -35.97
C ARG A 4 -20.77 -3.53 -35.37
N LEU A 5 -20.12 -2.37 -35.46
CA LEU A 5 -18.81 -2.13 -34.85
C LEU A 5 -18.88 -2.11 -33.31
N LEU A 6 -19.96 -1.55 -32.76
CA LEU A 6 -20.19 -1.45 -31.31
C LEU A 6 -20.46 -2.82 -30.66
N CYS A 7 -21.19 -3.72 -31.33
CA CYS A 7 -21.41 -5.08 -30.84
C CYS A 7 -20.14 -5.95 -30.89
N VAL A 8 -19.29 -5.77 -31.91
CA VAL A 8 -18.04 -6.54 -32.03
C VAL A 8 -17.04 -6.11 -30.96
N LEU A 9 -16.91 -4.81 -30.70
CA LEU A 9 -16.04 -4.29 -29.62
C LEU A 9 -16.51 -4.74 -28.22
N ALA A 10 -17.82 -4.72 -27.96
CA ALA A 10 -18.36 -5.22 -26.69
C ALA A 10 -18.16 -6.74 -26.53
N GLY A 11 -18.32 -7.51 -27.60
CA GLY A 11 -18.13 -8.97 -27.57
C GLY A 11 -16.67 -9.38 -27.30
N VAL A 12 -15.69 -8.69 -27.90
CA VAL A 12 -14.26 -8.97 -27.69
C VAL A 12 -13.83 -8.64 -26.25
N LEU A 13 -14.37 -7.58 -25.66
CA LEU A 13 -14.04 -7.16 -24.28
C LEU A 13 -14.54 -8.18 -23.23
N VAL A 14 -15.68 -8.84 -23.48
CA VAL A 14 -16.20 -9.91 -22.61
C VAL A 14 -15.41 -11.22 -22.79
N PHE A 15 -14.93 -11.52 -24.00
CA PHE A 15 -14.18 -12.75 -24.27
C PHE A 15 -12.77 -12.75 -23.63
N VAL A 16 -12.12 -11.58 -23.53
CA VAL A 16 -10.79 -11.46 -22.89
C VAL A 16 -10.87 -11.62 -21.36
N LEU A 17 -11.98 -11.21 -20.73
CA LEU A 17 -12.18 -11.39 -19.28
C LEU A 17 -12.51 -12.84 -18.89
N ALA A 18 -13.06 -13.65 -19.79
CA ALA A 18 -13.37 -15.06 -19.54
C ALA A 18 -12.17 -16.01 -19.74
N ALA A 19 -11.10 -15.57 -20.43
CA ALA A 19 -9.95 -16.41 -20.76
C ALA A 19 -8.84 -16.47 -19.67
N CYS A 20 -9.02 -15.79 -18.53
CA CYS A 20 -8.15 -15.91 -17.35
C CYS A 20 -8.83 -16.57 -16.14
N GLY A 21 -9.94 -17.31 -16.37
CA GLY A 21 -10.57 -18.18 -15.38
C GLY A 21 -10.04 -19.62 -15.44
N GLY A 22 -8.72 -19.78 -15.27
CA GLY A 22 -8.07 -21.09 -15.24
C GLY A 22 -8.28 -21.78 -13.89
N ASP A 23 -9.12 -22.80 -13.91
CA ASP A 23 -9.27 -23.88 -12.94
C ASP A 23 -7.89 -24.33 -12.42
N ARG A 24 -7.57 -24.08 -11.15
CA ARG A 24 -6.44 -24.71 -10.45
C ARG A 24 -6.99 -25.76 -9.48
N LYS A 25 -7.36 -26.90 -10.04
CA LYS A 25 -7.58 -28.13 -9.29
C LYS A 25 -6.29 -28.97 -9.31
N ASP A 26 -5.92 -29.36 -8.10
CA ASP A 26 -4.99 -30.42 -7.71
C ASP A 26 -3.48 -30.13 -7.55
N ALA A 27 -3.06 -30.46 -6.32
CA ALA A 27 -1.83 -31.17 -5.96
C ALA A 27 -0.50 -30.41 -5.98
N ARG A 28 -0.17 -29.78 -4.83
CA ARG A 28 0.96 -30.27 -4.02
C ARG A 28 0.95 -29.66 -2.62
N SER A 29 0.74 -30.55 -1.65
CA SER A 29 1.19 -30.37 -0.28
C SER A 29 2.73 -30.45 -0.29
N PRO A 30 3.48 -29.41 0.10
CA PRO A 30 4.84 -29.62 0.58
C PRO A 30 4.72 -30.18 1.98
N GLU A 31 5.05 -31.47 2.06
CA GLU A 31 5.43 -32.18 3.26
C GLU A 31 6.36 -31.33 4.13
N SER A 32 6.01 -31.27 5.40
CA SER A 32 6.83 -30.78 6.50
C SER A 32 8.20 -31.46 6.48
N ALA A 33 9.28 -30.68 6.39
CA ALA A 33 10.60 -31.14 6.78
C ALA A 33 11.42 -29.98 7.35
N GLY A 34 11.79 -30.13 8.62
CA GLY A 34 13.09 -29.67 9.09
C GLY A 34 13.14 -28.26 9.67
N ALA A 35 12.95 -28.23 10.98
CA ALA A 35 13.65 -27.36 11.92
C ALA A 35 14.95 -26.72 11.38
N SER A 36 15.04 -25.41 11.52
CA SER A 36 16.13 -24.76 12.24
C SER A 36 15.67 -23.40 12.69
N SER A 37 15.46 -23.30 14.00
CA SER A 37 15.39 -22.05 14.75
C SER A 37 16.83 -21.57 14.94
N PRO A 38 17.30 -20.49 14.30
CA PRO A 38 18.40 -19.74 14.87
C PRO A 38 17.83 -18.89 16.02
N ALA A 39 18.35 -19.14 17.22
CA ALA A 39 18.10 -18.34 18.40
C ALA A 39 18.31 -16.84 18.10
N PRO A 40 17.53 -15.93 18.71
CA PRO A 40 17.89 -14.52 18.74
C PRO A 40 19.21 -14.39 19.52
N ALA A 41 20.27 -14.06 18.80
CA ALA A 41 21.48 -13.54 19.42
C ALA A 41 21.14 -12.14 19.95
N GLU A 42 20.90 -12.06 21.26
CA GLU A 42 21.12 -10.82 21.99
C GLU A 42 22.58 -10.42 21.77
N THR A 43 22.78 -9.29 21.10
CA THR A 43 24.04 -8.57 21.06
C THR A 43 23.77 -7.20 21.67
N ASP A 44 23.86 -7.15 23.00
CA ASP A 44 24.47 -6.02 23.68
C ASP A 44 25.91 -5.87 23.15
N ASP A 45 26.20 -4.71 22.56
CA ASP A 45 27.52 -4.02 22.47
C ASP A 45 27.27 -2.74 21.63
N ASP A 46 26.91 -1.59 22.20
CA ASP A 46 27.80 -0.68 22.95
C ASP A 46 29.29 -0.85 22.61
N SER A 47 29.68 -0.42 21.40
CA SER A 47 30.98 0.23 21.13
C SER A 47 31.23 0.37 19.62
N ARG A 48 31.10 1.59 19.07
CA ARG A 48 31.98 2.05 17.98
C ARG A 48 32.12 3.56 18.03
N PRO A 49 33.28 4.06 17.58
CA PRO A 49 34.09 4.99 18.34
C PRO A 49 33.73 6.41 17.95
N ASP A 50 34.15 7.33 18.81
CA ASP A 50 34.42 8.73 18.52
C ASP A 50 35.36 8.83 17.29
N SER A 51 34.80 8.63 16.10
CA SER A 51 35.44 8.99 14.85
C SER A 51 35.06 10.43 14.61
N ALA A 52 35.92 11.33 15.08
CA ALA A 52 36.00 12.72 14.67
C ALA A 52 36.18 12.76 13.14
N THR A 53 35.08 12.54 12.44
CA THR A 53 34.93 12.80 11.02
C THR A 53 34.93 14.31 10.91
N ALA A 54 36.01 14.85 10.35
CA ALA A 54 36.11 16.25 9.99
C ALA A 54 34.79 16.66 9.34
N ALA A 55 34.11 17.62 9.96
CA ALA A 55 32.81 18.10 9.51
C ALA A 55 32.94 18.53 8.04
N PRO A 56 32.25 17.87 7.09
CA PRO A 56 32.18 18.38 5.74
C PRO A 56 31.59 19.80 5.80
N GLU A 57 32.16 20.73 5.04
CA GLU A 57 31.63 22.09 4.93
C GLU A 57 30.11 22.02 4.71
N PRO A 58 29.32 22.83 5.44
CA PRO A 58 27.88 22.82 5.29
C PRO A 58 27.56 23.07 3.81
N PRO A 59 26.74 22.23 3.16
CA PRO A 59 26.31 22.48 1.80
C PRO A 59 25.69 23.88 1.72
N PRO A 60 25.86 24.60 0.60
CA PRO A 60 25.26 25.92 0.43
C PRO A 60 23.76 25.83 0.75
N PRO A 61 23.20 26.84 1.44
CA PRO A 61 21.78 26.83 1.80
C PRO A 61 20.96 26.63 0.52
N PRO A 62 19.96 25.73 0.53
CA PRO A 62 19.11 25.53 -0.63
C PRO A 62 18.49 26.88 -1.02
N PRO A 63 18.32 27.15 -2.33
CA PRO A 63 17.66 28.38 -2.77
C PRO A 63 16.28 28.45 -2.11
N SER A 64 15.94 29.61 -1.54
CA SER A 64 14.62 29.81 -0.95
C SER A 64 13.55 29.47 -2.01
N PRO A 65 12.64 28.54 -1.71
CA PRO A 65 11.58 28.20 -2.65
C PRO A 65 10.77 29.46 -2.93
N ALA A 66 10.57 29.75 -4.22
CA ALA A 66 9.65 30.81 -4.64
C ALA A 66 8.25 30.53 -4.05
N PRO A 67 7.45 31.55 -3.73
CA PRO A 67 6.11 31.35 -3.18
C PRO A 67 5.27 30.54 -4.16
N THR A 68 5.01 29.29 -3.81
CA THR A 68 4.07 28.44 -4.54
C THR A 68 2.67 28.98 -4.32
N THR A 69 1.89 29.08 -5.39
CA THR A 69 0.46 29.38 -5.26
C THR A 69 -0.23 28.25 -4.50
N PRO A 70 -1.20 28.54 -3.61
CA PRO A 70 -1.86 27.52 -2.78
C PRO A 70 -2.54 26.42 -3.59
N GLU A 71 -2.90 26.69 -4.85
CA GLU A 71 -3.47 25.71 -5.78
C GLU A 71 -2.44 24.66 -6.23
N ALA A 72 -1.17 25.05 -6.42
CA ALA A 72 -0.11 24.12 -6.79
C ALA A 72 0.26 23.18 -5.63
N GLU A 73 0.18 23.67 -4.39
CA GLU A 73 0.43 22.86 -3.20
C GLU A 73 -0.63 21.77 -3.02
N ALA A 74 -1.92 22.13 -3.18
CA ALA A 74 -3.02 21.17 -3.09
C ALA A 74 -2.89 20.01 -4.09
N VAL A 75 -2.49 20.30 -5.34
CA VAL A 75 -2.25 19.25 -6.35
C VAL A 75 -1.07 18.35 -5.95
N GLY A 76 0.00 18.94 -5.42
CA GLY A 76 1.16 18.21 -4.93
C GLY A 76 0.82 17.25 -3.79
N ASP A 77 0.00 17.69 -2.84
CA ASP A 77 -0.39 16.88 -1.68
C ASP A 77 -1.32 15.72 -2.08
N VAL A 78 -2.24 15.95 -3.02
CA VAL A 78 -3.07 14.88 -3.60
C VAL A 78 -2.19 13.84 -4.29
N LEU A 79 -1.24 14.25 -5.14
CA LEU A 79 -0.33 13.33 -5.82
C LEU A 79 0.52 12.54 -4.83
N ARG A 80 1.06 13.21 -3.79
CA ARG A 80 1.82 12.56 -2.72
C ARG A 80 0.98 11.49 -2.01
N ALA A 81 -0.26 11.80 -1.68
CA ALA A 81 -1.12 10.84 -1.00
C ALA A 81 -1.47 9.62 -1.89
N TYR A 82 -1.61 9.81 -3.21
CA TYR A 82 -1.75 8.71 -4.17
C TYR A 82 -0.51 7.81 -4.20
N THR A 83 0.67 8.40 -4.39
CA THR A 83 1.93 7.64 -4.42
C THR A 83 2.18 6.89 -3.11
N SER A 84 1.79 7.47 -1.97
CA SER A 84 1.85 6.82 -0.66
C SER A 84 0.91 5.60 -0.57
N LEU A 85 -0.30 5.70 -1.13
CA LEU A 85 -1.26 4.60 -1.15
C LEU A 85 -0.79 3.46 -2.05
N GLU A 86 -0.24 3.79 -3.23
CA GLU A 86 0.34 2.82 -4.16
C GLU A 86 1.56 2.11 -3.56
N ALA A 87 2.49 2.85 -2.97
CA ALA A 87 3.67 2.29 -2.31
C ALA A 87 3.27 1.34 -1.16
N SER A 88 2.27 1.71 -0.36
CA SER A 88 1.77 0.85 0.72
C SER A 88 1.07 -0.41 0.20
N THR A 89 0.41 -0.32 -0.96
CA THR A 89 -0.22 -1.46 -1.63
C THR A 89 0.84 -2.46 -2.11
N GLU A 90 1.95 -1.97 -2.66
CA GLU A 90 3.05 -2.83 -3.09
C GLU A 90 3.78 -3.45 -1.89
N GLN A 91 4.03 -2.68 -0.83
CA GLN A 91 4.58 -3.21 0.42
C GLN A 91 3.70 -4.33 1.00
N LEU A 92 2.37 -4.18 0.93
CA LEU A 92 1.45 -5.22 1.36
C LEU A 92 1.54 -6.49 0.49
N ARG A 93 1.74 -6.35 -0.83
CA ARG A 93 1.97 -7.49 -1.72
C ARG A 93 3.27 -8.22 -1.41
N LEU A 94 4.34 -7.47 -1.18
CA LEU A 94 5.66 -8.03 -0.85
C LEU A 94 5.68 -8.67 0.54
N ALA A 95 4.93 -8.11 1.50
CA ALA A 95 4.83 -8.66 2.84
C ALA A 95 4.24 -10.07 2.86
N GLY A 96 3.42 -10.47 1.88
CA GLY A 96 3.03 -11.86 1.63
C GLY A 96 2.47 -12.63 2.84
N SER A 97 3.37 -13.23 3.62
CA SER A 97 3.13 -14.02 4.84
C SER A 97 3.54 -13.32 6.16
N ASP A 98 4.30 -12.24 6.11
CA ASP A 98 4.78 -11.51 7.29
C ASP A 98 3.67 -10.61 7.86
N CYS A 99 2.89 -11.17 8.78
CA CYS A 99 1.70 -10.50 9.30
C CYS A 99 1.99 -9.16 9.98
N LEU A 100 3.13 -9.00 10.67
CA LEU A 100 3.51 -7.72 11.25
C LEU A 100 3.79 -6.65 10.17
N ALA A 101 4.47 -7.02 9.10
CA ALA A 101 4.74 -6.10 7.98
C ALA A 101 3.44 -5.77 7.24
N ALA A 102 2.58 -6.76 7.01
CA ALA A 102 1.28 -6.58 6.36
C ALA A 102 0.35 -5.66 7.18
N CYS A 103 0.28 -5.83 8.50
CA CYS A 103 -0.51 -4.97 9.38
C CYS A 103 0.01 -3.51 9.38
N ARG A 104 1.33 -3.30 9.37
CA ARG A 104 1.91 -1.95 9.26
C ARG A 104 1.63 -1.29 7.91
N ALA A 105 1.76 -2.05 6.82
CA ALA A 105 1.41 -1.57 5.48
C ALA A 105 -0.07 -1.20 5.39
N LEU A 106 -0.96 -2.04 5.94
CA LEU A 106 -2.39 -1.75 6.02
C LEU A 106 -2.69 -0.45 6.78
N ALA A 107 -2.08 -0.25 7.95
CA ALA A 107 -2.23 0.99 8.71
C ALA A 107 -1.72 2.22 7.93
N SER A 108 -0.69 2.06 7.09
CA SER A 108 -0.23 3.12 6.17
C SER A 108 -1.26 3.42 5.08
N MET A 109 -1.86 2.38 4.48
CA MET A 109 -2.93 2.53 3.50
C MET A 109 -4.15 3.26 4.08
N ASP A 110 -4.57 2.91 5.30
CA ASP A 110 -5.69 3.53 5.99
C ASP A 110 -5.48 5.05 6.18
N ARG A 111 -4.29 5.45 6.63
CA ARG A 111 -3.94 6.87 6.79
C ARG A 111 -3.89 7.60 5.44
N ALA A 112 -3.28 7.00 4.43
CA ALA A 112 -3.18 7.60 3.09
C ALA A 112 -4.56 7.79 2.45
N ALA A 113 -5.45 6.79 2.58
CA ALA A 113 -6.83 6.88 2.10
C ALA A 113 -7.63 7.93 2.86
N GLY A 114 -7.48 8.01 4.19
CA GLY A 114 -8.09 9.05 5.01
C GLY A 114 -7.65 10.45 4.58
N HIS A 115 -6.36 10.64 4.29
CA HIS A 115 -5.80 11.89 3.81
C HIS A 115 -6.34 12.27 2.41
N LEU A 116 -6.37 11.32 1.48
CA LEU A 116 -6.95 11.52 0.14
C LEU A 116 -8.43 11.93 0.22
N CYS A 117 -9.20 11.26 1.06
CA CYS A 117 -10.62 11.59 1.26
C CYS A 117 -10.84 12.94 1.95
N GLY A 118 -9.85 13.47 2.67
CA GLY A 118 -9.92 14.81 3.27
C GLY A 118 -9.68 15.94 2.27
N MET A 119 -8.83 15.71 1.27
CA MET A 119 -8.44 16.73 0.28
C MET A 119 -9.33 16.74 -0.97
N VAL A 120 -9.88 15.58 -1.35
CA VAL A 120 -10.57 15.43 -2.63
C VAL A 120 -12.09 15.52 -2.42
N HIS A 121 -12.71 16.55 -2.99
CA HIS A 121 -14.18 16.70 -3.02
C HIS A 121 -14.87 15.77 -4.04
N GLU A 122 -14.12 15.23 -5.00
CA GLU A 122 -14.59 14.25 -5.98
C GLU A 122 -14.80 12.87 -5.33
N GLU A 123 -16.07 12.47 -5.18
CA GLU A 123 -16.45 11.22 -4.50
C GLU A 123 -15.81 9.96 -5.12
N GLY A 124 -15.60 9.94 -6.44
CA GLY A 124 -15.06 8.78 -7.14
C GLY A 124 -13.66 8.38 -6.68
N ARG A 125 -12.79 9.38 -6.44
CA ARG A 125 -11.39 9.16 -6.04
C ARG A 125 -11.27 8.65 -4.61
N CYS A 126 -12.04 9.24 -3.69
CA CYS A 126 -12.12 8.76 -2.32
C CYS A 126 -12.72 7.34 -2.24
N THR A 127 -13.74 7.06 -3.06
CA THR A 127 -14.36 5.73 -3.13
C THR A 127 -13.38 4.66 -3.59
N GLN A 128 -12.60 4.93 -4.65
CA GLN A 128 -11.57 4.01 -5.13
C GLN A 128 -10.49 3.73 -4.07
N ALA A 129 -10.03 4.76 -3.35
CA ALA A 129 -9.07 4.61 -2.27
C ALA A 129 -9.62 3.72 -1.13
N LYS A 130 -10.89 3.94 -0.76
CA LYS A 130 -11.59 3.12 0.25
C LYS A 130 -11.73 1.66 -0.19
N GLU A 131 -12.15 1.40 -1.42
CA GLU A 131 -12.26 0.04 -1.96
C GLU A 131 -10.91 -0.69 -1.92
N THR A 132 -9.82 0.03 -2.24
CA THR A 132 -8.46 -0.52 -2.17
C THR A 132 -8.11 -0.94 -0.75
N VAL A 133 -8.37 -0.09 0.24
CA VAL A 133 -8.19 -0.40 1.67
C VAL A 133 -9.06 -1.58 2.12
N TYR A 134 -10.35 -1.62 1.74
CA TYR A 134 -11.23 -2.72 2.12
C TYR A 134 -10.76 -4.07 1.55
N SER A 135 -10.27 -4.07 0.31
CA SER A 135 -9.67 -5.26 -0.30
C SER A 135 -8.40 -5.71 0.43
N ALA A 136 -7.58 -4.76 0.88
CA ALA A 136 -6.38 -5.01 1.68
C ALA A 136 -6.73 -5.59 3.06
N ARG A 137 -7.71 -5.00 3.77
CA ARG A 137 -8.23 -5.50 5.04
C ARG A 137 -8.74 -6.93 4.92
N ALA A 138 -9.52 -7.24 3.89
CA ALA A 138 -10.02 -8.59 3.65
C ALA A 138 -8.89 -9.61 3.45
N ARG A 139 -7.82 -9.23 2.74
CA ARG A 139 -6.63 -10.09 2.56
C ARG A 139 -5.89 -10.30 3.88
N VAL A 140 -5.62 -9.23 4.62
CA VAL A 140 -4.93 -9.31 5.92
C VAL A 140 -5.74 -10.10 6.93
N LYS A 141 -7.07 -9.91 7.00
CA LYS A 141 -7.98 -10.71 7.84
C LYS A 141 -7.91 -12.19 7.48
N LYS A 142 -7.85 -12.53 6.19
CA LYS A 142 -7.76 -13.91 5.72
C LYS A 142 -6.40 -14.55 6.04
N THR A 143 -5.29 -13.81 5.88
CA THR A 143 -3.94 -14.35 6.07
C THR A 143 -3.48 -14.34 7.53
N CYS A 144 -3.83 -13.29 8.27
CA CYS A 144 -3.29 -12.99 9.60
C CYS A 144 -4.34 -13.04 10.72
N GLY A 145 -5.63 -13.05 10.39
CA GLY A 145 -6.72 -13.05 11.36
C GLY A 145 -7.01 -11.68 11.97
N SER A 146 -6.03 -11.07 12.65
CA SER A 146 -6.16 -9.77 13.30
C SER A 146 -4.87 -8.95 13.26
N CYS A 147 -4.99 -7.63 13.46
CA CYS A 147 -3.87 -6.70 13.63
C CYS A 147 -4.04 -5.93 14.96
N PRO A 148 -2.95 -5.64 15.68
CA PRO A 148 -3.02 -4.95 16.97
C PRO A 148 -3.40 -3.47 16.85
N ASP A 149 -2.93 -2.79 15.81
CA ASP A 149 -2.99 -1.31 15.72
C ASP A 149 -4.03 -0.78 14.73
N THR A 150 -4.70 -1.68 13.99
CA THR A 150 -5.59 -1.31 12.88
C THR A 150 -6.73 -2.30 12.77
N SER A 151 -7.92 -1.79 12.45
CA SER A 151 -9.04 -2.67 12.18
C SER A 151 -8.84 -3.39 10.85
N VAL A 152 -9.00 -4.71 10.89
CA VAL A 152 -9.04 -5.57 9.71
C VAL A 152 -10.48 -5.80 9.24
N ASP A 153 -11.49 -5.22 9.89
CA ASP A 153 -12.86 -5.40 9.46
C ASP A 153 -13.14 -4.56 8.20
N PRO A 154 -13.60 -5.20 7.10
CA PRO A 154 -13.96 -4.48 5.88
C PRO A 154 -15.13 -3.50 6.08
N LYS A 155 -15.92 -3.65 7.14
CA LYS A 155 -17.07 -2.78 7.42
C LYS A 155 -16.71 -1.52 8.20
N ASP A 156 -15.52 -1.48 8.81
CA ASP A 156 -15.13 -0.32 9.60
C ASP A 156 -14.78 0.85 8.67
N PRO A 157 -15.26 2.08 8.97
CA PRO A 157 -14.96 3.23 8.14
C PRO A 157 -13.46 3.53 8.13
N VAL A 158 -12.96 4.04 7.00
CA VAL A 158 -11.59 4.55 6.92
C VAL A 158 -11.47 5.76 7.87
N PRO A 159 -10.50 5.76 8.80
CA PRO A 159 -10.35 6.85 9.76
C PRO A 159 -9.97 8.13 9.02
N PHE A 160 -10.85 9.11 9.08
CA PHE A 160 -10.61 10.46 8.57
C PHE A 160 -10.68 11.42 9.76
N LYS A 161 -9.55 12.05 10.08
CA LYS A 161 -9.53 13.19 10.99
C LYS A 161 -9.92 14.42 10.17
N ARG A 162 -11.05 15.05 10.51
CA ARG A 162 -11.39 16.40 10.05
C ARG A 162 -10.46 17.41 10.68
#